data_AF-A0A4U5P124-F1
#
_entry.id   AF-A0A4U5P124-F1
#
_cell.length_a   1.000
_cell.length_b   1.000
_cell.length_c   1.000
_cell.angle_alpha   90.00
_cell.angle_beta   90.00
_cell.angle_gamma   90.00
#
_symmetry.space_group_name_H-M   'P 1'
#
loop_
_entity.id
_entity.type
_entity.pdbx_description
1 polymer ?
#
loop_
_entity_poly.entity_id
_entity_poly.type
_entity_poly.pdbx_seq_one_letter_code
_entity_poly.pdbx_strand_id
1 'polypeptide(L)'
;MLALKNFKSYVVAACKERYGHRVLLAIFDSVDDTVLVTKHILSEIGIEIREVCQDKYGQKVLHHLVHPRDTFLQQIVDLLAMGDNNAHSKKQPSDRYTELFAGIVEPLLTYMAANMRELLFNTLTVDLVRHTLQSKTEKDLFERSIPDNLRESCYSAIAEIANDEFIPMNEEQFHLVEDMFTHLTISKILKSDSNFTMKLSDHFADLPSEQLRSFIGCQKGCFTLVAMYEHGGLKAQAAVKKEP
;
A
#
# COMPACT_ATOMS: atom_id res chain seq x y z
N MET A 1 -28.20 -8.73 -4.73
CA MET A 1 -27.72 -9.99 -4.12
C MET A 1 -27.46 -11.11 -5.15
N LEU A 2 -28.31 -11.33 -6.16
CA LEU A 2 -28.08 -12.36 -7.20
C LEU A 2 -26.81 -12.10 -8.04
N ALA A 3 -26.55 -10.85 -8.41
CA ALA A 3 -25.41 -10.47 -9.24
C ALA A 3 -24.04 -10.83 -8.61
N LEU A 4 -23.85 -10.67 -7.30
CA LEU A 4 -22.58 -10.99 -6.62
C LEU A 4 -22.28 -12.49 -6.64
N LYS A 5 -23.32 -13.33 -6.55
CA LYS A 5 -23.15 -14.79 -6.59
C LYS A 5 -22.73 -15.28 -7.98
N ASN A 6 -23.09 -14.55 -9.03
CA ASN A 6 -22.74 -14.88 -10.41
C ASN A 6 -21.28 -14.55 -10.76
N PHE A 7 -20.61 -13.72 -9.94
CA PHE A 7 -19.17 -13.46 -10.11
C PHE A 7 -18.30 -14.62 -9.65
N LYS A 8 -18.85 -15.58 -8.90
CA LYS A 8 -18.10 -16.70 -8.36
C LYS A 8 -17.29 -17.39 -9.46
N SER A 9 -16.01 -17.61 -9.21
CA SER A 9 -15.03 -18.20 -10.15
C SER A 9 -14.67 -17.33 -11.36
N TYR A 10 -15.21 -16.13 -11.48
CA TYR A 10 -14.88 -15.15 -12.52
C TYR A 10 -14.31 -13.85 -11.93
N VAL A 11 -14.13 -13.75 -10.61
CA VAL A 11 -13.67 -12.51 -9.95
C VAL A 11 -12.30 -12.09 -10.46
N VAL A 12 -11.34 -13.01 -10.49
CA VAL A 12 -9.96 -12.72 -10.93
C VAL A 12 -9.93 -12.33 -12.40
N ALA A 13 -10.72 -13.00 -13.24
CA ALA A 13 -10.87 -12.62 -14.64
C ALA A 13 -11.46 -11.20 -14.78
N ALA A 14 -12.46 -10.86 -13.97
CA ALA A 14 -13.05 -9.52 -13.95
C ALA A 14 -12.05 -8.46 -13.45
N CYS A 15 -11.22 -8.75 -12.45
CA CYS A 15 -10.14 -7.86 -11.99
C CYS A 15 -9.18 -7.50 -13.12
N LYS A 16 -8.85 -8.48 -13.97
CA LYS A 16 -7.85 -8.35 -15.05
C LYS A 16 -8.45 -7.84 -16.37
N GLU A 17 -9.75 -7.61 -16.43
CA GLU A 17 -10.44 -7.14 -17.65
C GLU A 17 -10.55 -5.60 -17.68
N ARG A 18 -10.41 -5.00 -18.86
CA ARG A 18 -10.35 -3.55 -19.08
C ARG A 18 -11.59 -2.78 -18.62
N TYR A 19 -12.76 -3.41 -18.62
CA TYR A 19 -14.02 -2.82 -18.16
C TYR A 19 -14.60 -3.58 -16.97
N GLY A 20 -14.34 -4.87 -16.84
CA GLY A 20 -14.76 -5.74 -15.76
C GLY A 20 -14.31 -5.24 -14.40
N HIS A 21 -13.07 -4.74 -14.29
CA HIS A 21 -12.58 -4.19 -13.02
C HIS A 21 -13.44 -3.02 -12.53
N ARG A 22 -14.01 -2.22 -13.44
CA ARG A 22 -14.88 -1.08 -13.09
C ARG A 22 -16.19 -1.53 -12.45
N VAL A 23 -16.69 -2.70 -12.83
CA VAL A 23 -17.88 -3.28 -12.18
C VAL A 23 -17.55 -3.63 -10.73
N LEU A 24 -16.35 -4.16 -10.47
CA LEU A 24 -15.89 -4.42 -9.10
C LEU A 24 -15.74 -3.13 -8.30
N LEU A 25 -15.19 -2.06 -8.90
CA LEU A 25 -15.10 -0.74 -8.25
C LEU A 25 -16.49 -0.21 -7.86
N ALA A 26 -17.45 -0.29 -8.77
CA ALA A 26 -18.83 0.13 -8.51
C ALA A 26 -19.52 -0.74 -7.44
N ILE A 27 -19.21 -2.03 -7.38
CA ILE A 27 -19.68 -2.92 -6.30
C ILE A 27 -19.13 -2.44 -4.96
N PHE A 28 -17.84 -2.13 -4.88
CA PHE A 28 -17.22 -1.60 -3.66
C PHE A 28 -17.80 -0.25 -3.25
N ASP A 29 -18.20 0.60 -4.21
CA ASP A 29 -18.81 1.91 -3.94
C ASP A 29 -20.29 1.83 -3.50
N SER A 30 -21.02 0.76 -3.80
CA SER A 30 -22.49 0.75 -3.66
C SER A 30 -23.07 -0.38 -2.80
N VAL A 31 -22.36 -1.49 -2.60
CA VAL A 31 -22.92 -2.62 -1.84
C VAL A 31 -22.70 -2.42 -0.35
N ASP A 32 -23.80 -2.29 0.41
CA ASP A 32 -23.75 -2.16 1.87
C ASP A 32 -23.45 -3.47 2.60
N ASP A 33 -23.84 -4.61 2.03
CA ASP A 33 -23.54 -5.96 2.54
C ASP A 33 -22.11 -6.38 2.17
N THR A 34 -21.15 -5.79 2.89
CA THR A 34 -19.72 -6.05 2.73
C THR A 34 -19.35 -7.47 3.13
N VAL A 35 -20.10 -8.12 4.04
CA VAL A 35 -19.89 -9.53 4.40
C VAL A 35 -20.04 -10.43 3.17
N LEU A 36 -21.06 -10.19 2.35
CA LEU A 36 -21.22 -10.92 1.09
C LEU A 36 -20.13 -10.58 0.07
N VAL A 37 -19.72 -9.31 -0.04
CA VAL A 37 -18.63 -8.89 -0.92
C VAL A 37 -17.33 -9.57 -0.52
N THR A 38 -16.98 -9.57 0.76
CA THR A 38 -15.81 -10.26 1.29
C THR A 38 -15.85 -11.74 0.99
N LYS A 39 -16.99 -12.38 1.26
CA LYS A 39 -17.15 -13.83 1.06
C LYS A 39 -17.02 -14.29 -0.38
N HIS A 40 -17.50 -13.52 -1.36
CA HIS A 40 -17.59 -13.97 -2.76
C HIS A 40 -16.62 -13.27 -3.71
N ILE A 41 -16.08 -12.11 -3.34
CA ILE A 41 -15.18 -11.32 -4.18
C ILE A 41 -13.81 -11.22 -3.52
N LEU A 42 -13.72 -10.67 -2.31
CA LEU A 42 -12.40 -10.43 -1.70
C LEU A 42 -11.68 -11.74 -1.34
N SER A 43 -12.41 -12.80 -0.99
CA SER A 43 -11.84 -14.12 -0.77
C SER A 43 -11.15 -14.68 -2.02
N GLU A 44 -11.77 -14.57 -3.20
CA GLU A 44 -11.17 -15.01 -4.47
C GLU A 44 -9.97 -14.14 -4.85
N ILE A 45 -10.06 -12.82 -4.65
CA ILE A 45 -8.93 -11.90 -4.86
C ILE A 45 -7.78 -12.24 -3.90
N GLY A 46 -8.08 -12.56 -2.64
CA GLY A 46 -7.08 -12.90 -1.64
C GLY A 46 -6.35 -14.21 -1.94
N ILE A 47 -7.05 -15.21 -2.48
CA ILE A 47 -6.44 -16.49 -2.91
C ILE A 47 -5.48 -16.26 -4.08
N GLU A 48 -5.88 -15.44 -5.06
CA GLU A 48 -5.10 -15.17 -6.28
C GLU A 48 -4.42 -13.80 -6.25
N ILE A 49 -3.99 -13.35 -5.05
CA ILE A 49 -3.54 -11.98 -4.83
C ILE A 49 -2.34 -11.61 -5.70
N ARG A 50 -1.46 -12.57 -5.99
CA ARG A 50 -0.30 -12.41 -6.88
C ARG A 50 -0.74 -12.06 -8.30
N GLU A 51 -1.66 -12.83 -8.86
CA GLU A 51 -2.19 -12.64 -10.22
C GLU A 51 -2.89 -11.30 -10.37
N VAL A 52 -3.62 -10.86 -9.34
CA VAL A 52 -4.29 -9.55 -9.34
C VAL A 52 -3.29 -8.41 -9.19
N CYS A 53 -2.29 -8.56 -8.31
CA CYS A 53 -1.28 -7.55 -8.06
C CYS A 53 -0.34 -7.34 -9.27
N GLN A 54 -0.03 -8.38 -10.03
CA GLN A 54 0.85 -8.27 -11.20
C GLN A 54 0.12 -7.79 -12.48
N ASP A 55 -1.20 -7.58 -12.43
CA ASP A 55 -2.00 -7.10 -13.56
C ASP A 55 -2.32 -5.60 -13.47
N LYS A 56 -2.26 -4.89 -14.61
CA LYS A 56 -2.50 -3.43 -14.67
C LYS A 56 -3.93 -2.99 -14.31
N TYR A 57 -4.93 -3.84 -14.52
CA TYR A 57 -6.32 -3.59 -14.13
C TYR A 57 -6.58 -4.14 -12.73
N GLY A 58 -5.97 -5.27 -12.38
CA GLY A 58 -5.99 -5.82 -11.02
C GLY A 58 -5.44 -4.83 -9.99
N GLN A 59 -4.35 -4.13 -10.31
CA GLN A 59 -3.81 -3.02 -9.52
C GLN A 59 -4.85 -1.93 -9.22
N LYS A 60 -5.72 -1.61 -10.18
CA LYS A 60 -6.79 -0.62 -9.96
C LYS A 60 -7.82 -1.11 -8.95
N VAL A 61 -8.13 -2.40 -8.95
CA VAL A 61 -9.02 -3.01 -7.97
C VAL A 61 -8.41 -2.93 -6.57
N LEU A 62 -7.13 -3.31 -6.43
CA LEU A 62 -6.43 -3.25 -5.14
C LEU A 62 -6.27 -1.81 -4.64
N HIS A 63 -5.89 -0.89 -5.52
CA HIS A 63 -5.83 0.53 -5.18
C HIS A 63 -7.17 1.07 -4.72
N HIS A 64 -8.28 0.67 -5.35
CA HIS A 64 -9.60 1.15 -4.93
C HIS A 64 -10.03 0.63 -3.55
N LEU A 65 -9.54 -0.56 -3.14
CA LEU A 65 -9.77 -1.10 -1.80
C LEU A 65 -8.92 -0.39 -0.72
N VAL A 66 -7.76 0.15 -1.12
CA VAL A 66 -6.77 0.74 -0.21
C VAL A 66 -6.89 2.26 -0.13
N HIS A 67 -7.06 2.93 -1.27
CA HIS A 67 -7.14 4.37 -1.47
C HIS A 67 -8.18 4.69 -2.56
N PRO A 68 -9.49 4.63 -2.22
CA PRO A 68 -10.57 4.67 -3.19
C PRO A 68 -10.53 5.96 -4.00
N ARG A 69 -10.70 5.85 -5.33
CA ARG A 69 -10.83 6.97 -6.29
C ARG A 69 -9.62 7.89 -6.48
N ASP A 70 -8.56 7.84 -5.67
CA ASP A 70 -7.42 8.77 -5.80
C ASP A 70 -6.50 8.46 -6.99
N THR A 71 -6.25 7.17 -7.29
CA THR A 71 -5.28 6.77 -8.32
C THR A 71 -5.84 6.80 -9.75
N PHE A 72 -7.03 7.37 -9.95
CA PHE A 72 -7.77 7.32 -11.19
C PHE A 72 -7.80 8.66 -11.92
N LEU A 73 -7.88 8.60 -13.25
CA LEU A 73 -8.18 9.78 -14.06
C LEU A 73 -9.55 10.33 -13.66
N GLN A 74 -9.69 11.66 -13.67
CA GLN A 74 -10.93 12.34 -13.28
C GLN A 74 -12.18 11.77 -13.98
N GLN A 75 -12.09 11.45 -15.27
CA GLN A 75 -13.20 10.85 -16.02
C GLN A 75 -13.72 9.52 -15.44
N ILE A 76 -12.82 8.70 -14.85
CA ILE A 76 -13.20 7.45 -14.19
C ILE A 76 -13.84 7.74 -12.84
N VAL A 77 -13.30 8.72 -12.10
CA VAL A 77 -13.89 9.17 -10.84
C VAL A 77 -15.30 9.70 -11.06
N ASP A 78 -15.50 10.54 -12.08
CA ASP A 78 -16.80 11.10 -12.46
C ASP A 78 -17.79 9.98 -12.83
N LEU A 79 -17.34 8.98 -13.59
CA LEU A 79 -18.15 7.81 -13.95
C LEU A 79 -18.60 7.03 -12.71
N LEU A 80 -17.70 6.80 -11.75
CA LEU A 80 -18.03 6.11 -10.49
C LEU A 80 -18.98 6.94 -9.63
N ALA A 81 -18.77 8.26 -9.59
CA ALA A 81 -19.59 9.20 -8.82
C ALA A 81 -21.05 9.25 -9.29
N MET A 82 -21.36 8.85 -10.53
CA MET A 82 -22.74 8.70 -11.00
C MET A 82 -23.55 7.67 -10.19
N GLY A 83 -22.88 6.73 -9.50
CA GLY A 83 -23.51 5.75 -8.62
C GLY A 83 -23.72 6.22 -7.18
N ASP A 84 -23.20 7.39 -6.82
CA ASP A 84 -23.25 7.91 -5.45
C ASP A 84 -24.67 8.34 -5.08
N ASN A 85 -24.98 8.28 -3.77
CA ASN A 85 -26.29 8.67 -3.22
C ASN A 85 -27.50 7.97 -3.87
N ASN A 86 -27.29 6.77 -4.42
CA ASN A 86 -28.39 5.99 -4.98
C ASN A 86 -29.39 5.57 -3.88
N ALA A 87 -30.58 5.14 -4.32
CA ALA A 87 -31.69 4.85 -3.41
C ALA A 87 -31.43 3.70 -2.43
N HIS A 88 -30.42 2.85 -2.67
CA HIS A 88 -30.22 1.59 -1.95
C HIS A 88 -28.90 1.52 -1.16
N SER A 89 -27.89 2.33 -1.47
CA SER A 89 -26.66 2.45 -0.69
C SER A 89 -26.84 3.44 0.45
N LYS A 90 -27.00 2.93 1.67
CA LYS A 90 -27.23 3.70 2.90
C LYS A 90 -26.01 3.74 3.81
N LYS A 91 -25.06 2.80 3.68
CA LYS A 91 -23.82 2.79 4.46
C LYS A 91 -22.92 3.97 4.04
N GLN A 92 -22.30 4.62 5.02
CA GLN A 92 -21.32 5.67 4.74
C GLN A 92 -20.10 5.09 4.02
N PRO A 93 -19.49 5.82 3.07
CA PRO A 93 -18.30 5.34 2.37
C PRO A 93 -17.16 4.93 3.32
N SER A 94 -16.93 5.69 4.39
CA SER A 94 -15.91 5.40 5.40
C SER A 94 -16.09 4.02 6.03
N ASP A 95 -17.30 3.70 6.46
CA ASP A 95 -17.62 2.45 7.14
C ASP A 95 -17.53 1.28 6.17
N ARG A 96 -18.05 1.48 4.94
CA ARG A 96 -18.00 0.46 3.88
C ARG A 96 -16.56 0.09 3.54
N TYR A 97 -15.69 1.08 3.30
CA TYR A 97 -14.30 0.82 2.96
C TYR A 97 -13.47 0.27 4.14
N THR A 98 -13.80 0.67 5.37
CA THR A 98 -13.19 0.07 6.57
C THR A 98 -13.47 -1.43 6.62
N GLU A 99 -14.71 -1.86 6.38
CA GLU A 99 -15.09 -3.28 6.36
C GLU A 99 -14.53 -4.03 5.15
N LEU A 100 -14.51 -3.42 3.96
CA LEU A 100 -13.93 -4.03 2.76
C LEU A 100 -12.41 -4.23 2.90
N PHE A 101 -11.70 -3.22 3.42
CA PHE A 101 -10.26 -3.33 3.66
C PHE A 101 -9.94 -4.43 4.69
N ALA A 102 -10.73 -4.54 5.76
CA ALA A 102 -10.61 -5.63 6.72
C ALA A 102 -10.76 -7.03 6.08
N GLY A 103 -11.50 -7.14 4.98
CA GLY A 103 -11.67 -8.38 4.23
C GLY A 103 -10.49 -8.78 3.33
N ILE A 104 -9.52 -7.89 3.08
CA ILE A 104 -8.39 -8.12 2.16
C ILE A 104 -7.02 -7.85 2.77
N VAL A 105 -6.96 -7.16 3.91
CA VAL A 105 -5.69 -6.71 4.54
C VAL A 105 -4.72 -7.86 4.80
N GLU A 106 -5.21 -9.00 5.31
CA GLU A 106 -4.36 -10.15 5.65
C GLU A 106 -3.67 -10.79 4.43
N PRO A 107 -4.40 -11.25 3.38
CA PRO A 107 -3.74 -11.79 2.19
C PRO A 107 -2.89 -10.75 1.46
N LEU A 108 -3.31 -9.47 1.43
CA LEU A 108 -2.55 -8.40 0.79
C LEU A 108 -1.20 -8.17 1.47
N LEU A 109 -1.18 -7.93 2.79
CA LEU A 109 0.07 -7.64 3.49
C LEU A 109 0.96 -8.87 3.64
N THR A 110 0.39 -10.07 3.74
CA THR A 110 1.16 -11.32 3.73
C THR A 110 1.92 -11.46 2.40
N TYR A 111 1.24 -11.22 1.28
CA TYR A 111 1.88 -11.23 -0.04
C TYR A 111 2.91 -10.09 -0.18
N MET A 112 2.58 -8.87 0.31
CA MET A 112 3.51 -7.75 0.28
C MET A 112 4.80 -8.03 1.04
N ALA A 113 4.72 -8.50 2.28
CA ALA A 113 5.90 -8.81 3.08
C ALA A 113 6.78 -9.87 2.40
N ALA A 114 6.18 -10.92 1.84
CA ALA A 114 6.91 -11.99 1.16
C ALA A 114 7.54 -11.58 -0.18
N ASN A 115 7.07 -10.51 -0.82
CA ASN A 115 7.51 -10.09 -2.16
C ASN A 115 7.96 -8.61 -2.20
N MET A 116 8.30 -8.03 -1.04
CA MET A 116 8.48 -6.59 -0.88
C MET A 116 9.48 -5.99 -1.86
N ARG A 117 10.59 -6.69 -2.13
CA ARG A 117 11.63 -6.25 -3.08
C ARG A 117 11.07 -6.11 -4.49
N GLU A 118 10.39 -7.15 -5.00
CA GLU A 118 9.77 -7.10 -6.33
C GLU A 118 8.76 -5.94 -6.42
N LEU A 119 7.99 -5.73 -5.35
CA LEU A 119 6.94 -4.71 -5.34
C LEU A 119 7.46 -3.28 -5.27
N LEU A 120 8.53 -3.03 -4.52
CA LEU A 120 9.15 -1.70 -4.39
C LEU A 120 9.84 -1.26 -5.68
N PHE A 121 10.55 -2.17 -6.35
CA PHE A 121 11.32 -1.85 -7.57
C PHE A 121 10.51 -2.00 -8.87
N ASN A 122 9.18 -2.14 -8.77
CA ASN A 122 8.30 -2.20 -9.93
C ASN A 122 7.33 -1.01 -9.94
N THR A 123 7.40 -0.20 -11.00
CA THR A 123 6.58 1.00 -11.21
C THR A 123 5.08 0.75 -11.17
N LEU A 124 4.63 -0.47 -11.44
CA LEU A 124 3.22 -0.85 -11.39
C LEU A 124 2.71 -1.04 -9.95
N THR A 125 3.56 -1.49 -9.03
CA THR A 125 3.18 -1.98 -7.68
C THR A 125 3.68 -1.10 -6.54
N VAL A 126 4.73 -0.30 -6.77
CA VAL A 126 5.39 0.53 -5.75
C VAL A 126 4.43 1.51 -5.07
N ASP A 127 3.48 2.04 -5.84
CA ASP A 127 2.44 2.93 -5.34
C ASP A 127 1.41 2.20 -4.47
N LEU A 128 1.15 0.92 -4.73
CA LEU A 128 0.23 0.12 -3.91
C LEU A 128 0.83 -0.13 -2.54
N VAL A 129 2.13 -0.42 -2.45
CA VAL A 129 2.86 -0.54 -1.18
C VAL A 129 2.73 0.77 -0.40
N ARG A 130 3.00 1.90 -1.05
CA ARG A 130 2.83 3.23 -0.44
C ARG A 130 1.42 3.42 0.10
N HIS A 131 0.41 3.33 -0.77
CA HIS A 131 -0.97 3.63 -0.39
C HIS A 131 -1.49 2.72 0.72
N THR A 132 -0.96 1.49 0.81
CA THR A 132 -1.34 0.55 1.87
C THR A 132 -0.71 0.91 3.21
N LEU A 133 0.58 1.21 3.24
CA LEU A 133 1.33 1.37 4.49
C LEU A 133 1.34 2.82 5.04
N GLN A 134 1.12 3.82 4.19
CA GLN A 134 1.07 5.22 4.61
C GLN A 134 -0.16 5.52 5.48
N SER A 135 -0.03 6.53 6.34
CA SER A 135 -1.14 7.06 7.14
C SER A 135 -2.24 7.68 6.29
N LYS A 136 -3.40 7.90 6.92
CA LYS A 136 -4.53 8.57 6.29
C LYS A 136 -4.13 9.98 5.83
N THR A 137 -4.51 10.33 4.61
CA THR A 137 -4.36 11.65 4.00
C THR A 137 -5.73 12.33 3.86
N GLU A 138 -5.77 13.61 3.49
CA GLU A 138 -7.03 14.34 3.28
C GLU A 138 -7.93 13.73 2.18
N LYS A 139 -7.31 13.00 1.24
CA LYS A 139 -8.01 12.35 0.13
C LYS A 139 -8.57 10.97 0.49
N ASP A 140 -8.18 10.43 1.64
CA ASP A 140 -8.63 9.11 2.07
C ASP A 140 -10.08 9.13 2.57
N LEU A 141 -10.90 8.24 2.02
CA LEU A 141 -12.28 8.05 2.47
C LEU A 141 -12.37 7.36 3.84
N PHE A 142 -11.33 6.64 4.25
CA PHE A 142 -11.32 5.85 5.49
C PHE A 142 -9.90 5.73 6.05
N GLU A 143 -9.80 5.25 7.29
CA GLU A 143 -8.51 4.95 7.92
C GLU A 143 -8.21 3.45 7.79
N ARG A 144 -7.06 3.12 7.21
CA ARG A 144 -6.60 1.72 7.07
C ARG A 144 -6.14 1.17 8.40
N SER A 145 -6.98 0.35 9.02
CA SER A 145 -6.59 -0.42 10.21
C SER A 145 -5.77 -1.65 9.79
N ILE A 146 -4.47 -1.65 10.11
CA ILE A 146 -3.56 -2.77 9.84
C ILE A 146 -3.16 -3.42 11.17
N PRO A 147 -3.33 -4.74 11.34
CA PRO A 147 -2.80 -5.49 12.47
C PRO A 147 -1.29 -5.35 12.64
N ASP A 148 -0.83 -5.19 13.89
CA ASP A 148 0.59 -4.94 14.21
C ASP A 148 1.52 -6.01 13.64
N ASN A 149 1.16 -7.29 13.69
CA ASN A 149 1.96 -8.39 13.16
C ASN A 149 2.17 -8.31 11.63
N LEU A 150 1.17 -7.82 10.89
CA LEU A 150 1.27 -7.65 9.45
C LEU A 150 2.10 -6.42 9.08
N ARG A 151 1.94 -5.32 9.83
CA ARG A 151 2.76 -4.12 9.69
C ARG A 151 4.23 -4.40 9.98
N GLU A 152 4.50 -5.09 11.08
CA GLU A 152 5.84 -5.53 11.50
C GLU A 152 6.52 -6.33 10.39
N SER A 153 5.79 -7.29 9.81
CA SER A 153 6.31 -8.15 8.73
C SER A 153 6.67 -7.35 7.48
N CYS A 154 5.84 -6.37 7.11
CA CYS A 154 6.13 -5.47 5.99
C CYS A 154 7.33 -4.57 6.29
N TYR A 155 7.40 -3.96 7.47
CA TYR A 155 8.51 -3.07 7.85
C TYR A 155 9.83 -3.82 7.98
N SER A 156 9.81 -5.04 8.52
CA SER A 156 10.98 -5.92 8.58
C SER A 156 11.49 -6.24 7.17
N ALA A 157 10.61 -6.58 6.23
CA ALA A 157 11.00 -6.83 4.84
C ALA A 157 11.59 -5.58 4.15
N ILE A 158 11.04 -4.39 4.42
CA ILE A 158 11.59 -3.12 3.91
C ILE A 158 12.97 -2.85 4.52
N ALA A 159 13.14 -3.07 5.83
CA ALA A 159 14.41 -2.87 6.52
C ALA A 159 15.49 -3.86 6.05
N GLU A 160 15.12 -5.11 5.77
CA GLU A 160 16.02 -6.10 5.19
C GLU A 160 16.57 -5.62 3.83
N ILE A 161 15.72 -5.06 2.97
CA ILE A 161 16.13 -4.47 1.69
C ILE A 161 17.02 -3.23 1.91
N ALA A 162 16.71 -2.41 2.90
CA ALA A 162 17.53 -1.24 3.24
C ALA A 162 18.90 -1.61 3.84
N ASN A 163 19.08 -2.87 4.25
CA ASN A 163 20.34 -3.41 4.75
C ASN A 163 21.26 -3.95 3.65
N ASP A 164 20.81 -3.97 2.38
CA ASP A 164 21.67 -4.31 1.25
C ASP A 164 22.87 -3.34 1.18
N GLU A 165 24.01 -3.81 0.69
CA GLU A 165 25.15 -2.92 0.50
C GLU A 165 24.79 -1.72 -0.37
N PHE A 166 25.05 -0.51 0.15
CA PHE A 166 24.82 0.71 -0.60
C PHE A 166 26.01 0.98 -1.54
N ILE A 167 25.78 0.79 -2.84
CA ILE A 167 26.72 1.14 -3.91
C ILE A 167 26.13 2.33 -4.68
N PRO A 168 26.68 3.55 -4.54
CA PRO A 168 26.16 4.73 -5.23
C PRO A 168 26.17 4.56 -6.74
N MET A 169 25.09 4.96 -7.41
CA MET A 169 24.94 4.91 -8.87
C MET A 169 25.19 3.52 -9.47
N ASN A 170 24.78 2.46 -8.77
CA ASN A 170 24.86 1.10 -9.30
C ASN A 170 23.92 0.94 -10.51
N GLU A 171 24.49 0.82 -11.71
CA GLU A 171 23.75 0.69 -12.97
C GLU A 171 22.98 -0.63 -13.09
N GLU A 172 23.35 -1.67 -12.35
CA GLU A 172 22.68 -2.98 -12.38
C GLU A 172 21.46 -3.01 -11.46
N GLN A 173 21.60 -2.46 -10.25
CA GLN A 173 20.55 -2.47 -9.24
C GLN A 173 20.68 -1.28 -8.29
N PHE A 174 19.78 -0.31 -8.42
CA PHE A 174 19.70 0.80 -7.48
C PHE A 174 19.34 0.32 -6.07
N HIS A 175 19.95 0.95 -5.07
CA HIS A 175 19.58 0.75 -3.68
C HIS A 175 18.20 1.35 -3.38
N LEU A 176 17.51 0.85 -2.35
CA LEU A 176 16.17 1.29 -1.91
C LEU A 176 16.06 2.81 -1.72
N VAL A 177 17.13 3.43 -1.22
CA VAL A 177 17.18 4.87 -0.96
C VAL A 177 17.61 5.70 -2.18
N GLU A 178 18.03 5.07 -3.28
CA GLU A 178 18.52 5.74 -4.49
C GLU A 178 17.55 5.62 -5.67
N ASP A 179 16.78 4.53 -5.76
CA ASP A 179 15.79 4.36 -6.82
C ASP A 179 14.73 5.49 -6.81
N MET A 180 14.33 5.92 -8.00
CA MET A 180 13.47 7.08 -8.18
C MET A 180 12.10 6.91 -7.51
N PHE A 181 11.44 5.76 -7.71
CA PHE A 181 10.08 5.54 -7.20
C PHE A 181 10.11 4.97 -5.78
N THR A 182 11.04 4.08 -5.51
CA THR A 182 11.20 3.44 -4.21
C THR A 182 11.49 4.46 -3.13
N HIS A 183 12.48 5.35 -3.30
CA HIS A 183 12.81 6.31 -2.24
C HIS A 183 11.64 7.25 -1.92
N LEU A 184 10.81 7.61 -2.91
CA LEU A 184 9.61 8.43 -2.70
C LEU A 184 8.57 7.69 -1.88
N THR A 185 8.36 6.40 -2.17
CA THR A 185 7.46 5.54 -1.41
C THR A 185 7.94 5.39 0.03
N ILE A 186 9.21 5.07 0.23
CA ILE A 186 9.80 4.92 1.58
C ILE A 186 9.74 6.24 2.35
N SER A 187 10.10 7.36 1.72
CA SER A 187 10.02 8.68 2.35
C SER A 187 8.60 9.03 2.78
N LYS A 188 7.58 8.70 1.99
CA LYS A 188 6.17 8.94 2.36
C LYS A 188 5.72 8.03 3.51
N ILE A 189 6.15 6.77 3.54
CA ILE A 189 5.87 5.86 4.65
C ILE A 189 6.55 6.36 5.95
N LEU A 190 7.82 6.77 5.89
CA LEU A 190 8.54 7.33 7.03
C LEU A 190 7.89 8.62 7.55
N LYS A 191 7.42 9.50 6.66
CA LYS A 191 6.66 10.71 7.04
C LYS A 191 5.35 10.38 7.77
N SER A 192 4.82 9.18 7.57
CA SER A 192 3.64 8.72 8.28
C SER A 192 3.92 8.16 9.68
N ASP A 193 5.18 7.92 10.06
CA ASP A 193 5.54 7.26 11.33
C ASP A 193 5.00 7.98 12.57
N SER A 194 4.87 9.31 12.54
CA SER A 194 4.30 10.07 13.66
C SER A 194 2.84 9.72 13.97
N ASN A 195 2.13 9.09 13.02
CA ASN A 195 0.74 8.66 13.15
C ASN A 195 0.61 7.21 13.61
N PHE A 196 1.73 6.49 13.79
CA PHE A 196 1.72 5.08 14.14
C PHE A 196 2.53 4.81 15.41
N THR A 197 2.09 3.80 16.16
CA THR A 197 2.83 3.26 17.31
C THR A 197 4.07 2.51 16.84
N MET A 198 3.91 1.66 15.83
CA MET A 198 4.97 0.94 15.13
C MET A 198 5.46 1.76 13.94
N LYS A 199 6.77 1.98 13.87
CA LYS A 199 7.40 2.95 12.97
C LYS A 199 8.44 2.29 12.10
N LEU A 200 8.41 2.56 10.80
CA LEU A 200 9.42 2.05 9.88
C LEU A 200 10.82 2.57 10.26
N SER A 201 10.89 3.81 10.74
CA SER A 201 12.13 4.43 11.21
C SER A 201 12.82 3.63 12.31
N ASP A 202 12.05 2.95 13.17
CA ASP A 202 12.61 2.20 14.30
C ASP A 202 13.26 0.88 13.84
N HIS A 203 12.79 0.31 12.72
CA HIS A 203 13.47 -0.80 12.06
C HIS A 203 14.72 -0.33 11.32
N PHE A 204 14.67 0.83 10.66
CA PHE A 204 15.86 1.41 10.03
C PHE A 204 16.92 1.74 11.08
N ALA A 205 16.52 2.16 12.28
CA ALA A 205 17.42 2.41 13.39
C ALA A 205 18.16 1.16 13.90
N ASP A 206 17.69 -0.05 13.58
CA ASP A 206 18.35 -1.32 13.91
C ASP A 206 19.39 -1.75 12.86
N LEU A 207 19.46 -1.05 11.72
CA LEU A 207 20.50 -1.30 10.73
C LEU A 207 21.88 -0.98 11.31
N PRO A 208 22.96 -1.62 10.80
CA PRO A 208 24.32 -1.27 11.17
C PRO A 208 24.59 0.23 10.99
N SER A 209 25.28 0.87 11.94
CA SER A 209 25.55 2.32 11.87
C SER A 209 26.24 2.74 10.57
N GLU A 210 27.15 1.91 10.05
CA GLU A 210 27.84 2.15 8.78
C GLU A 210 26.87 2.10 7.59
N GLN A 211 25.86 1.24 7.65
CA GLN A 211 24.83 1.15 6.62
C GLN A 211 23.96 2.42 6.60
N LEU A 212 23.50 2.91 7.75
CA LEU A 212 22.75 4.17 7.82
C LEU A 212 23.58 5.37 7.36
N ARG A 213 24.88 5.40 7.70
CA ARG A 213 25.81 6.46 7.25
C ARG A 213 25.99 6.46 5.74
N SER A 214 26.03 5.27 5.13
CA SER A 214 26.20 5.14 3.68
C SER A 214 25.11 5.90 2.89
N PHE A 215 23.90 6.05 3.45
CA PHE A 215 22.79 6.76 2.80
C PHE A 215 23.09 8.24 2.54
N ILE A 216 24.04 8.86 3.27
CA ILE A 216 24.51 10.22 2.99
C ILE A 216 25.15 10.33 1.60
N GLY A 217 25.63 9.21 1.05
CA GLY A 217 26.26 9.14 -0.26
C GLY A 217 25.34 9.48 -1.44
N CYS A 218 24.02 9.63 -1.24
CA CYS A 218 23.13 10.18 -2.27
C CYS A 218 22.09 11.15 -1.70
N GLN A 219 21.66 12.12 -2.51
CA GLN A 219 20.68 13.14 -2.12
C GLN A 219 19.36 12.52 -1.62
N LYS A 220 18.92 11.43 -2.26
CA LYS A 220 17.66 10.73 -1.92
C LYS A 220 17.78 9.98 -0.59
N GLY A 221 18.95 9.41 -0.29
CA GLY A 221 19.27 8.83 1.01
C GLY A 221 19.25 9.88 2.12
N CYS A 222 19.76 11.08 1.89
CA CYS A 222 19.62 12.18 2.84
C CYS A 222 18.15 12.52 3.14
N PHE A 223 17.26 12.52 2.16
CA PHE A 223 15.83 12.73 2.41
C PHE A 223 15.21 11.62 3.29
N THR A 224 15.65 10.38 3.12
CA THR A 224 15.26 9.26 3.99
C THR A 224 15.72 9.50 5.43
N LEU A 225 16.97 9.91 5.64
CA LEU A 225 17.52 10.22 6.98
C LEU A 225 16.81 11.41 7.63
N VAL A 226 16.51 12.46 6.87
CA VAL A 226 15.72 13.61 7.35
C VAL A 226 14.32 13.16 7.75
N ALA A 227 13.66 12.32 6.95
CA ALA A 227 12.33 11.81 7.31
C ALA A 227 12.35 10.98 8.61
N MET A 228 13.38 10.15 8.81
CA MET A 228 13.59 9.43 10.08
C MET A 228 13.79 10.39 11.26
N TYR A 229 14.53 11.48 11.06
CA TYR A 229 14.79 12.49 12.09
C TYR A 229 13.53 13.31 12.45
N GLU A 230 12.79 13.76 11.45
CA GLU A 230 11.64 14.66 11.65
C GLU A 230 10.39 13.92 12.12
N HIS A 231 10.16 12.69 11.65
CA HIS A 231 8.91 11.96 11.86
C HIS A 231 9.05 10.67 12.65
N GLY A 232 10.28 10.16 12.80
CA GLY A 232 10.55 8.90 13.49
C GLY A 232 10.44 8.98 15.01
N GLY A 233 10.56 7.82 15.66
CA GLY A 233 10.63 7.70 17.12
C GLY A 233 11.95 8.20 17.71
N LEU A 234 12.03 8.27 19.04
CA LEU A 234 13.26 8.66 19.74
C LEU A 234 14.45 7.77 19.36
N LYS A 235 14.20 6.49 19.10
CA LYS A 235 15.21 5.52 18.66
C LYS A 235 15.80 5.91 17.31
N ALA A 236 14.95 6.16 16.32
CA ALA A 236 15.37 6.62 14.99
C ALA A 236 16.08 7.97 15.04
N GLN A 237 15.54 8.95 15.78
CA GLN A 237 16.17 10.25 15.96
C GLN A 237 17.57 10.13 16.57
N ALA A 238 17.75 9.26 17.56
CA ALA A 238 19.06 9.00 18.16
C ALA A 238 20.01 8.28 17.20
N ALA A 239 19.51 7.33 16.39
CA ALA A 239 20.32 6.64 15.39
C ALA A 239 20.87 7.60 14.33
N VAL A 240 20.06 8.54 13.84
CA VAL A 240 20.47 9.57 12.87
C VAL A 240 21.37 10.64 13.51
N LYS A 241 21.11 11.03 14.77
CA LYS A 241 21.93 12.02 15.51
C LYS A 241 23.30 11.52 15.93
N LYS A 242 23.53 10.20 15.98
CA LYS A 242 24.82 9.59 16.33
C LYS A 242 25.85 9.82 15.20
N GLU A 243 26.17 11.07 14.96
CA GLU A 243 27.39 11.48 14.26
C GLU A 243 28.42 12.00 15.30
N PRO A 244 29.71 11.76 15.06
CA PRO A 244 30.81 11.86 16.03
C PRO A 244 31.05 13.27 16.61
#